data_AF-A0A7X9C5U7-F1
#
_entry.id   AF-A0A7X9C5U7-F1
#
_cell.length_a   1.000
_cell.length_b   1.000
_cell.length_c   1.000
_cell.angle_alpha   90.00
_cell.angle_beta   90.00
_cell.angle_gamma   90.00
#
_symmetry.space_group_name_H-M   'P 1'
#
loop_
_entity.id
_entity.type
_entity.pdbx_description
1 polymer ?
#
loop_
_entity_poly.entity_id
_entity_poly.type
_entity_poly.pdbx_seq_one_letter_code
_entity_poly.pdbx_strand_id
1 'polypeptide(L)'
;EGISYTEFSYMLMQSYDFYKLYEEENCTLQIGGSDQWGNITAGMEYIRRSREDLDEEVKVFGLTVPLITKADGEKFGKTAGGAIWLDPEKTSPYEFYQFWYNTDDRDVIKFLKSFTFLSLEEIAELEKAVETNPGAREAQKTLAAEMTKMVHGEKALERAIKISQALFSGDIKSLSVAEIQEGLEDVPSYETEKADIPLVDLLVEAKISSSKRQAREDITNGAIYINGERNQQVDHIVTEADRLEDKFTVIRRGRRRYFLIHYK
;
A
#
# COMPACT_ATOMS: atom_id res chain seq x y z
N GLU A 1 -0.78 16.24 -31.38
CA GLU A 1 -1.49 17.24 -30.55
C GLU A 1 -0.43 18.06 -29.83
N GLY A 2 -0.63 19.39 -29.72
CA GLY A 2 0.29 20.32 -29.06
C GLY A 2 -0.16 20.65 -27.64
N ILE A 3 0.50 21.62 -27.00
CA ILE A 3 0.13 22.15 -25.68
C ILE A 3 -0.95 23.24 -25.82
N SER A 4 -1.95 23.24 -24.94
CA SER A 4 -2.96 24.30 -24.90
C SER A 4 -2.39 25.60 -24.31
N TYR A 5 -3.03 26.74 -24.57
CA TYR A 5 -2.63 28.02 -23.97
C TYR A 5 -2.70 27.97 -22.44
N THR A 6 -3.67 27.25 -21.88
CA THR A 6 -3.84 27.07 -20.44
C THR A 6 -2.65 26.30 -19.83
N GLU A 7 -2.27 25.18 -20.43
CA GLU A 7 -1.10 24.39 -19.98
C GLU A 7 0.21 25.16 -20.18
N PHE A 8 0.35 25.92 -21.28
CA PHE A 8 1.52 26.77 -21.52
C PHE A 8 1.64 27.90 -20.48
N SER A 9 0.52 28.43 -20.01
CA SER A 9 0.49 29.54 -19.04
C SER A 9 0.78 29.10 -17.61
N TYR A 10 0.76 27.79 -17.31
CA TYR A 10 0.98 27.24 -15.97
C TYR A 10 2.31 27.70 -15.36
N MET A 11 3.39 27.72 -16.16
CA MET A 11 4.72 28.12 -15.70
C MET A 11 4.75 29.56 -15.16
N LEU A 12 3.95 30.47 -15.74
CA LEU A 12 3.84 31.85 -15.28
C LEU A 12 3.20 31.92 -13.90
N MET A 13 2.12 31.16 -13.67
CA MET A 13 1.44 31.11 -12.39
C MET A 13 2.35 30.56 -11.29
N GLN A 14 3.04 29.44 -11.53
CA GLN A 14 3.97 28.87 -10.55
C GLN A 14 5.16 29.81 -10.26
N SER A 15 5.64 30.55 -11.26
CA SER A 15 6.70 31.55 -11.07
C SER A 15 6.22 32.71 -10.18
N TYR A 16 4.96 33.13 -10.37
CA TYR A 16 4.34 34.18 -9.56
C TYR A 16 4.12 33.74 -8.11
N ASP A 17 3.76 32.47 -7.87
CA ASP A 17 3.64 31.92 -6.52
C ASP A 17 4.95 32.03 -5.74
N PHE A 18 6.09 31.66 -6.35
CA PHE A 18 7.38 31.77 -5.68
C PHE A 18 7.74 33.24 -5.39
N TYR A 19 7.46 34.15 -6.33
CA TYR A 19 7.63 35.58 -6.08
C TYR A 19 6.79 36.09 -4.93
N LYS A 20 5.51 35.72 -4.87
CA LYS A 20 4.62 36.14 -3.77
C LYS A 20 5.10 35.66 -2.41
N LEU A 21 5.49 34.39 -2.31
CA LEU A 21 6.06 33.83 -1.09
C LEU A 21 7.41 34.47 -0.72
N TYR A 22 8.21 34.89 -1.70
CA TYR A 22 9.42 35.66 -1.44
C TYR A 22 9.10 37.05 -0.87
N GLU A 23 8.13 37.78 -1.45
CA GLU A 23 7.77 39.12 -0.97
C GLU A 23 7.12 39.09 0.42
N GLU A 24 6.22 38.14 0.65
CA GLU A 24 5.34 38.11 1.82
C GLU A 24 5.99 37.37 3.00
N GLU A 25 6.75 36.32 2.72
CA GLU A 25 7.26 35.39 3.74
C GLU A 25 8.80 35.21 3.69
N ASN A 26 9.50 35.96 2.83
CA ASN A 26 10.95 35.83 2.61
C ASN A 26 11.36 34.38 2.26
N CYS A 27 10.52 33.68 1.50
CA CYS A 27 10.82 32.34 1.01
C CYS A 27 11.97 32.38 -0.01
N THR A 28 13.10 31.77 0.32
CA THR A 28 14.33 31.81 -0.49
C THR A 28 14.69 30.47 -1.14
N LEU A 29 13.94 29.40 -0.88
CA LEU A 29 14.20 28.08 -1.43
C LEU A 29 12.89 27.43 -1.88
N GLN A 30 12.84 27.00 -3.14
CA GLN A 30 11.77 26.16 -3.66
C GLN A 30 12.29 24.74 -3.91
N ILE A 31 11.54 23.75 -3.41
CA ILE A 31 11.87 22.32 -3.56
C ILE A 31 10.77 21.62 -4.37
N GLY A 32 11.14 20.68 -5.23
CA GLY A 32 10.17 19.86 -5.98
C GLY A 32 10.77 18.59 -6.58
N GLY A 33 9.95 17.78 -7.25
CA GLY A 33 10.44 16.65 -8.04
C GLY A 33 11.32 17.10 -9.21
N SER A 34 12.17 16.21 -9.75
CA SER A 34 13.08 16.54 -10.85
C SER A 34 12.35 17.02 -12.12
N ASP A 35 11.09 16.66 -12.30
CA ASP A 35 10.21 17.14 -13.36
C ASP A 35 9.80 18.62 -13.22
N GLN A 36 9.97 19.22 -12.04
CA GLN A 36 9.61 20.61 -11.74
C GLN A 36 10.75 21.61 -11.97
N TRP A 37 11.94 21.16 -12.37
CA TRP A 37 13.13 22.02 -12.52
C TRP A 37 12.90 23.26 -13.39
N GLY A 38 12.21 23.10 -14.53
CA GLY A 38 11.90 24.20 -15.45
C GLY A 38 11.04 25.29 -14.79
N ASN A 39 10.02 24.90 -14.03
CA ASN A 39 9.13 25.85 -13.37
C ASN A 39 9.80 26.56 -12.18
N ILE A 40 10.63 25.83 -11.41
CA ILE A 40 11.39 26.40 -10.28
C ILE A 40 12.36 27.48 -10.78
N THR A 41 13.13 27.17 -11.83
CA THR A 41 14.08 28.13 -12.42
C THR A 41 13.39 29.33 -13.05
N ALA A 42 12.21 29.17 -13.63
CA ALA A 42 11.39 30.29 -14.10
C ALA A 42 10.96 31.22 -12.97
N GLY A 43 10.57 30.67 -11.81
CA GLY A 43 10.27 31.45 -10.60
C GLY A 43 11.48 32.24 -10.10
N MET A 44 12.65 31.60 -10.03
CA MET A 44 13.90 32.27 -9.63
C MET A 44 14.25 33.45 -10.56
N GLU A 45 14.13 33.25 -11.88
CA GLU A 45 14.35 34.29 -12.88
C GLU A 45 13.37 35.45 -12.72
N TYR A 46 12.09 35.14 -12.47
CA TYR A 46 11.04 36.13 -12.29
C TYR A 46 11.29 37.01 -11.06
N ILE A 47 11.69 36.42 -9.93
CA ILE A 47 12.04 37.16 -8.70
C ILE A 47 13.21 38.10 -8.98
N ARG A 48 14.29 37.58 -9.61
CA ARG A 48 15.49 38.37 -9.91
C ARG A 48 15.16 39.61 -10.76
N ARG A 49 14.36 39.44 -11.82
CA ARG A 49 13.96 40.55 -12.70
C ARG A 49 13.01 41.53 -12.03
N SER A 50 12.06 41.05 -11.24
CA SER A 50 11.04 41.90 -10.61
C SER A 50 11.61 42.82 -9.53
N ARG A 51 12.83 42.53 -9.06
CA ARG A 51 13.53 43.23 -7.98
C ARG A 51 14.86 43.86 -8.45
N GLU A 52 15.13 43.84 -9.76
CA GLU A 52 16.42 44.26 -10.34
C GLU A 52 16.73 45.75 -10.11
N ASP A 53 15.71 46.59 -10.01
CA ASP A 53 15.83 48.04 -9.76
C ASP A 53 15.93 48.41 -8.27
N LEU A 54 15.96 47.42 -7.37
CA LEU A 54 16.14 47.65 -5.94
C LEU A 54 17.60 47.42 -5.57
N ASP A 55 18.16 48.22 -4.65
CA ASP A 55 19.51 48.05 -4.10
C ASP A 55 19.64 46.81 -3.17
N GLU A 56 18.76 45.81 -3.33
CA GLU A 56 18.69 44.59 -2.53
C GLU A 56 19.22 43.39 -3.33
N GLU A 57 20.17 42.66 -2.73
CA GLU A 57 20.71 41.45 -3.35
C GLU A 57 19.68 40.31 -3.28
N VAL A 58 19.14 39.89 -4.43
CA VAL A 58 18.20 38.76 -4.52
C VAL A 58 18.94 37.43 -4.39
N LYS A 59 18.70 36.70 -3.30
CA LYS A 59 19.22 35.33 -3.09
C LYS A 59 18.07 34.33 -2.97
N VAL A 60 17.79 33.65 -4.08
CA VAL A 60 16.81 32.56 -4.15
C VAL A 60 17.43 31.32 -4.77
N PHE A 61 16.98 30.16 -4.33
CA PHE A 61 17.53 28.86 -4.68
C PHE A 61 16.44 27.89 -5.12
N GLY A 62 16.82 26.94 -5.95
CA GLY A 62 15.99 25.80 -6.34
C GLY A 62 16.70 24.50 -6.01
N LEU A 63 15.97 23.54 -5.47
CA LEU A 63 16.46 22.18 -5.22
C LEU A 63 15.45 21.18 -5.77
N THR A 64 15.92 20.21 -6.53
CA THR A 64 15.06 19.10 -6.98
C THR A 64 15.47 17.78 -6.35
N VAL A 65 14.46 17.01 -5.95
CA VAL A 65 14.63 15.63 -5.50
C VAL A 65 14.41 14.66 -6.67
N PRO A 66 15.16 13.56 -6.75
CA PRO A 66 15.00 12.59 -7.83
C PRO A 66 13.62 11.93 -7.77
N LEU A 67 13.04 11.66 -8.94
CA LEU A 67 11.86 10.81 -9.02
C LEU A 67 12.21 9.39 -8.55
N ILE A 68 11.37 8.84 -7.68
CA ILE A 68 11.56 7.50 -7.14
C ILE A 68 11.19 6.47 -8.21
N THR A 69 12.15 5.61 -8.53
CA THR A 69 11.98 4.46 -9.43
C THR A 69 12.24 3.16 -8.66
N LYS A 70 11.58 2.08 -9.06
CA LYS A 70 11.89 0.74 -8.56
C LYS A 70 13.01 0.11 -9.38
N ALA A 71 13.73 -0.85 -8.81
CA ALA A 71 14.81 -1.59 -9.47
C ALA A 71 14.32 -2.46 -10.65
N ASP A 72 13.02 -2.78 -10.69
CA ASP A 72 12.36 -3.49 -11.80
C ASP A 72 11.97 -2.56 -12.98
N GLY A 73 12.21 -1.24 -12.86
CA GLY A 73 11.89 -0.25 -13.88
C GLY A 73 10.46 0.28 -13.82
N GLU A 74 9.62 -0.22 -12.92
CA GLU A 74 8.28 0.34 -12.71
C GLU A 74 8.34 1.69 -11.98
N LYS A 75 7.33 2.52 -12.24
CA LYS A 75 7.13 3.76 -11.48
C LYS A 75 6.75 3.42 -10.04
N PHE A 76 7.37 4.11 -9.09
CA PHE A 76 7.01 4.03 -7.68
C PHE A 76 5.56 4.46 -7.46
N GLY A 77 4.86 3.79 -6.54
CA GLY A 77 3.47 4.11 -6.19
C GLY A 77 2.40 3.66 -7.20
N LYS A 78 2.77 2.94 -8.26
CA LYS A 78 1.81 2.17 -9.07
C LYS A 78 1.82 0.71 -8.63
N THR A 79 0.68 0.24 -8.13
CA THR A 79 0.38 -1.18 -7.96
C THR A 79 -0.49 -1.68 -9.11
N ALA A 80 -0.71 -2.99 -9.19
CA ALA A 80 -1.69 -3.57 -10.12
C ALA A 80 -3.11 -3.00 -9.93
N GLY A 81 -3.43 -2.46 -8.74
CA GLY A 81 -4.71 -1.84 -8.39
C GLY A 81 -4.79 -0.31 -8.57
N GLY A 82 -3.67 0.39 -8.77
CA GLY A 82 -3.67 1.84 -8.98
C GLY A 82 -2.63 2.59 -8.14
N ALA A 83 -3.02 3.77 -7.65
CA ALA A 83 -2.19 4.61 -6.78
C ALA A 83 -2.33 4.19 -5.32
N ILE A 84 -1.25 4.30 -4.55
CA ILE A 84 -1.28 4.17 -3.09
C ILE A 84 -1.63 5.52 -2.49
N TRP A 85 -2.81 5.62 -1.88
CA TRP A 85 -3.31 6.85 -1.28
C TRP A 85 -2.88 6.95 0.18
N LEU A 86 -2.76 8.19 0.68
CA LEU A 86 -2.58 8.47 2.11
C LEU A 86 -3.91 8.48 2.88
N ASP A 87 -5.03 8.56 2.15
CA ASP A 87 -6.38 8.55 2.72
C ASP A 87 -6.77 7.10 3.07
N PRO A 88 -7.05 6.79 4.35
CA PRO A 88 -7.34 5.42 4.79
C PRO A 88 -8.62 4.84 4.19
N GLU A 89 -9.54 5.66 3.66
CA GLU A 89 -10.75 5.18 2.98
C GLU A 89 -10.50 4.80 1.52
N LYS A 90 -9.34 5.15 0.96
CA LYS A 90 -8.93 4.81 -0.42
C LYS A 90 -7.87 3.73 -0.48
N THR A 91 -6.98 3.69 0.51
CA THR A 91 -5.99 2.64 0.70
C THR A 91 -5.97 2.36 2.19
N SER A 92 -6.44 1.17 2.58
CA SER A 92 -6.53 0.84 4.00
C SER A 92 -5.14 0.86 4.66
N PRO A 93 -5.02 1.13 5.97
CA PRO A 93 -3.74 1.09 6.65
C PRO A 93 -3.03 -0.28 6.53
N TYR A 94 -3.80 -1.37 6.47
CA TYR A 94 -3.26 -2.70 6.16
C TYR A 94 -2.65 -2.76 4.75
N GLU A 95 -3.37 -2.33 3.72
CA GLU A 95 -2.88 -2.31 2.34
C GLU A 95 -1.63 -1.41 2.21
N PHE A 96 -1.66 -0.23 2.83
CA PHE A 96 -0.53 0.70 2.88
C PHE A 96 0.70 0.04 3.53
N TYR A 97 0.53 -0.61 4.68
CA TYR A 97 1.60 -1.36 5.34
C TYR A 97 2.14 -2.48 4.43
N GLN A 98 1.24 -3.24 3.77
CA GLN A 98 1.62 -4.32 2.86
C GLN A 98 2.38 -3.81 1.63
N PHE A 99 2.02 -2.66 1.09
CA PHE A 99 2.75 -2.04 -0.02
C PHE A 99 4.23 -1.84 0.33
N TRP A 100 4.52 -1.24 1.49
CA TRP A 100 5.89 -1.02 1.95
C TRP A 100 6.58 -2.33 2.35
N TYR A 101 5.86 -3.24 3.02
CA TYR A 101 6.39 -4.54 3.43
C TYR A 101 6.83 -5.39 2.22
N ASN A 102 6.15 -5.24 1.08
CA ASN A 102 6.45 -5.97 -0.15
C ASN A 102 7.55 -5.34 -1.01
N THR A 103 8.21 -4.27 -0.53
CA THR A 103 9.38 -3.67 -1.20
C THR A 103 10.48 -4.71 -1.47
N ASP A 104 11.04 -4.66 -2.69
CA ASP A 104 12.15 -5.50 -3.13
C ASP A 104 13.40 -5.22 -2.30
N ASP A 105 14.20 -6.27 -2.03
CA ASP A 105 15.46 -6.15 -1.29
C ASP A 105 16.42 -5.13 -1.95
N ARG A 106 16.37 -4.97 -3.27
CA ARG A 106 17.19 -4.02 -4.04
C ARG A 106 16.80 -2.55 -3.82
N ASP A 107 15.58 -2.29 -3.34
CA ASP A 107 15.04 -0.94 -3.18
C ASP A 107 14.88 -0.52 -1.71
N VAL A 108 14.75 -1.47 -0.78
CA VAL A 108 14.35 -1.17 0.61
C VAL A 108 15.30 -0.20 1.32
N ILE A 109 16.61 -0.34 1.14
CA ILE A 109 17.61 0.56 1.77
C ILE A 109 17.54 1.97 1.19
N LYS A 110 17.34 2.08 -0.14
CA LYS A 110 17.12 3.36 -0.81
C LYS A 110 15.85 4.03 -0.29
N PHE A 111 14.77 3.27 -0.11
CA PHE A 111 13.51 3.79 0.39
C PHE A 111 13.57 4.20 1.86
N LEU A 112 14.28 3.45 2.70
CA LEU A 112 14.56 3.87 4.09
C LEU A 112 15.26 5.23 4.10
N LYS A 113 16.32 5.42 3.29
CA LYS A 113 17.05 6.70 3.20
C LYS A 113 16.19 7.86 2.68
N SER A 114 15.20 7.58 1.83
CA SER A 114 14.38 8.61 1.19
C SER A 114 13.10 8.98 1.95
N PHE A 115 12.51 8.05 2.70
CA PHE A 115 11.16 8.21 3.23
C PHE A 115 11.08 8.22 4.76
N THR A 116 12.11 7.77 5.48
CA THR A 116 12.10 7.74 6.94
C THR A 116 13.04 8.77 7.54
N PHE A 117 12.91 9.00 8.85
CA PHE A 117 13.81 9.85 9.63
C PHE A 117 14.86 9.04 10.42
N LEU A 118 15.09 7.78 10.04
CA LEU A 118 16.11 6.95 10.66
C LEU A 118 17.51 7.50 10.37
N SER A 119 18.41 7.31 11.33
CA SER A 119 19.82 7.65 11.14
C SER A 119 20.48 6.76 10.09
N LEU A 120 21.55 7.25 9.47
CA LEU A 120 22.30 6.46 8.49
C LEU A 120 22.96 5.24 9.15
N GLU A 121 23.28 5.32 10.44
CA GLU A 121 23.79 4.21 11.24
C GLU A 121 22.74 3.12 11.42
N GLU A 122 21.50 3.47 11.76
CA GLU A 122 20.39 2.50 11.86
C GLU A 122 20.12 1.83 10.50
N ILE A 123 20.14 2.61 9.42
CA ILE A 123 19.94 2.07 8.07
C ILE A 123 21.09 1.14 7.66
N ALA A 124 22.34 1.43 8.07
CA ALA A 124 23.49 0.57 7.77
C ALA A 124 23.39 -0.81 8.45
N GLU A 125 22.81 -0.89 9.65
CA GLU A 125 22.54 -2.19 10.29
C GLU A 125 21.44 -2.97 9.56
N LEU A 126 20.40 -2.29 9.08
CA LEU A 126 19.36 -2.91 8.25
C LEU A 126 19.91 -3.39 6.90
N GLU A 127 20.85 -2.66 6.30
CA GLU A 127 21.55 -3.07 5.08
C GLU A 127 22.31 -4.39 5.28
N LYS A 128 23.06 -4.52 6.38
CA LYS A 128 23.69 -5.80 6.76
C LYS A 128 22.66 -6.92 6.99
N ALA A 129 21.52 -6.60 7.58
CA ALA A 129 20.46 -7.59 7.81
C ALA A 129 19.87 -8.12 6.48
N VAL A 130 19.69 -7.25 5.47
CA VAL A 130 19.27 -7.66 4.13
C VAL A 130 20.30 -8.56 3.46
N GLU A 131 21.60 -8.27 3.60
CA GLU A 131 22.67 -9.09 3.03
C GLU A 131 22.80 -10.47 3.70
N THR A 132 22.65 -10.52 5.02
CA THR A 132 22.94 -11.72 5.83
C THR A 132 21.72 -12.61 6.06
N ASN A 133 20.52 -12.03 6.17
CA ASN A 133 19.28 -12.75 6.44
C ASN A 133 18.07 -12.09 5.74
N PRO A 134 18.05 -12.04 4.41
CA PRO A 134 16.97 -11.39 3.65
C PRO A 134 15.59 -11.99 3.96
N GLY A 135 15.53 -13.29 4.29
CA GLY A 135 14.29 -13.98 4.64
C GLY A 135 13.57 -13.44 5.89
N ALA A 136 14.29 -12.79 6.81
CA ALA A 136 13.68 -12.15 7.99
C ALA A 136 12.93 -10.86 7.66
N ARG A 137 13.26 -10.21 6.53
CA ARG A 137 12.66 -8.97 6.02
C ARG A 137 12.66 -7.83 7.04
N GLU A 138 13.73 -7.69 7.83
CA GLU A 138 13.82 -6.68 8.90
C GLU A 138 13.76 -5.25 8.35
N ALA A 139 14.46 -4.97 7.25
CA ALA A 139 14.42 -3.68 6.59
C ALA A 139 13.00 -3.33 6.08
N GLN A 140 12.29 -4.27 5.46
CA GLN A 140 10.92 -4.01 4.97
C GLN A 140 9.92 -3.85 6.09
N LYS A 141 10.04 -4.65 7.17
CA LYS A 141 9.21 -4.47 8.38
C LYS A 141 9.42 -3.08 8.96
N THR A 142 10.67 -2.63 9.04
CA THR A 142 11.01 -1.30 9.56
C THR A 142 10.45 -0.20 8.66
N LEU A 143 10.66 -0.30 7.34
CA LEU A 143 10.12 0.66 6.37
C LEU A 143 8.59 0.74 6.46
N ALA A 144 7.91 -0.40 6.47
CA ALA A 144 6.45 -0.46 6.57
C ALA A 144 5.95 0.12 7.91
N ALA A 145 6.65 -0.15 9.01
CA ALA A 145 6.32 0.39 10.31
C ALA A 145 6.46 1.91 10.37
N GLU A 146 7.62 2.43 9.98
CA GLU A 146 7.89 3.88 9.98
C GLU A 146 6.89 4.64 9.10
N MET A 147 6.64 4.15 7.88
CA MET A 147 5.71 4.81 6.97
C MET A 147 4.26 4.75 7.46
N THR A 148 3.80 3.59 7.91
CA THR A 148 2.42 3.44 8.38
C THR A 148 2.18 4.26 9.65
N LYS A 149 3.17 4.28 10.55
CA LYS A 149 3.11 5.12 11.76
C LYS A 149 3.09 6.61 11.42
N MET A 150 3.92 7.05 10.46
CA MET A 150 3.98 8.45 10.05
C MET A 150 2.66 8.93 9.44
N VAL A 151 2.01 8.11 8.61
CA VAL A 151 0.81 8.50 7.86
C VAL A 151 -0.49 8.23 8.64
N HIS A 152 -0.61 7.07 9.29
CA HIS A 152 -1.85 6.60 9.90
C HIS A 152 -1.78 6.47 11.43
N GLY A 153 -0.60 6.68 12.03
CA GLY A 153 -0.40 6.64 13.48
C GLY A 153 -0.18 5.23 14.06
N GLU A 154 0.21 5.20 15.34
CA GLU A 154 0.63 3.97 16.04
C GLU A 154 -0.48 2.89 16.08
N LYS A 155 -1.73 3.28 16.37
CA LYS A 155 -2.84 2.32 16.48
C LYS A 155 -3.14 1.62 15.15
N ALA A 156 -3.03 2.36 14.04
CA ALA A 156 -3.23 1.80 12.71
C ALA A 156 -2.08 0.84 12.34
N LEU A 157 -0.85 1.19 12.70
CA LEU A 157 0.31 0.30 12.57
C LEU A 157 0.12 -1.01 13.36
N GLU A 158 -0.22 -0.93 14.64
CA GLU A 158 -0.44 -2.11 15.49
C GLU A 158 -1.51 -3.04 14.88
N ARG A 159 -2.60 -2.45 14.40
CA ARG A 159 -3.68 -3.16 13.71
C ARG A 159 -3.19 -3.81 12.40
N ALA A 160 -2.47 -3.08 11.56
CA ALA A 160 -1.92 -3.61 10.30
C ALA A 160 -0.94 -4.77 10.54
N ILE A 161 -0.08 -4.66 11.57
CA ILE A 161 0.81 -5.74 11.99
C ILE A 161 0.01 -6.96 12.46
N LYS A 162 -1.00 -6.75 13.32
CA LYS A 162 -1.86 -7.82 13.85
C LYS A 162 -2.56 -8.58 12.72
N ILE A 163 -3.19 -7.86 11.78
CA ILE A 163 -3.84 -8.43 10.60
C ILE A 163 -2.82 -9.24 9.78
N SER A 164 -1.65 -8.66 9.50
CA SER A 164 -0.59 -9.31 8.73
C SER A 164 -0.12 -10.63 9.38
N GLN A 165 0.09 -10.63 10.70
CA GLN A 165 0.51 -11.81 11.45
C GLN A 165 -0.56 -12.91 11.45
N ALA A 166 -1.82 -12.53 11.70
CA ALA A 166 -2.94 -13.47 11.72
C ALA A 166 -3.19 -14.10 10.34
N LEU A 167 -3.14 -13.32 9.27
CA LEU A 167 -3.29 -13.84 7.90
C LEU A 167 -2.12 -14.75 7.50
N PHE A 168 -0.90 -14.43 7.93
CA PHE A 168 0.27 -15.26 7.65
C PHE A 168 0.27 -16.58 8.43
N SER A 169 -0.08 -16.55 9.72
CA SER A 169 -0.16 -17.74 10.56
C SER A 169 -1.39 -18.60 10.24
N GLY A 170 -2.44 -17.98 9.69
CA GLY A 170 -3.75 -18.59 9.50
C GLY A 170 -4.69 -18.47 10.68
N ASP A 171 -4.28 -17.75 11.73
CA ASP A 171 -5.07 -17.53 12.92
C ASP A 171 -6.03 -16.34 12.75
N ILE A 172 -6.90 -16.43 11.75
CA ILE A 172 -7.88 -15.37 11.47
C ILE A 172 -8.95 -15.23 12.56
N LYS A 173 -9.05 -16.20 13.47
CA LYS A 173 -9.94 -16.14 14.64
C LYS A 173 -9.50 -15.11 15.68
N SER A 174 -8.22 -14.75 15.68
CA SER A 174 -7.69 -13.68 16.54
C SER A 174 -8.10 -12.28 16.08
N LEU A 175 -8.72 -12.17 14.89
CA LEU A 175 -9.18 -10.94 14.28
C LEU A 175 -10.68 -10.74 14.49
N SER A 176 -11.07 -9.48 14.65
CA SER A 176 -12.47 -9.05 14.54
C SER A 176 -12.95 -9.13 13.09
N VAL A 177 -14.26 -9.15 12.86
CA VAL A 177 -14.85 -9.19 11.51
C VAL A 177 -14.38 -8.00 10.66
N ALA A 178 -14.28 -6.81 11.24
CA ALA A 178 -13.77 -5.62 10.56
C ALA A 178 -12.28 -5.76 10.15
N GLU A 179 -11.45 -6.34 11.01
CA GLU A 179 -10.03 -6.60 10.70
C GLU A 179 -9.86 -7.67 9.61
N ILE A 180 -10.72 -8.69 9.61
CA ILE A 180 -10.74 -9.72 8.56
C ILE A 180 -11.16 -9.10 7.22
N GLN A 181 -12.20 -8.27 7.22
CA GLN A 181 -12.68 -7.60 6.02
C GLN A 181 -11.60 -6.69 5.43
N GLU A 182 -10.94 -5.88 6.25
CA GLU A 182 -9.82 -5.04 5.82
C GLU A 182 -8.65 -5.86 5.28
N GLY A 183 -8.27 -6.93 5.98
CA GLY A 183 -7.14 -7.78 5.60
C GLY A 183 -7.36 -8.62 4.34
N LEU A 184 -8.61 -8.84 3.96
CA LEU A 184 -9.01 -9.70 2.85
C LEU A 184 -9.79 -8.96 1.76
N GLU A 185 -9.81 -7.63 1.75
CA GLU A 185 -10.59 -6.84 0.79
C GLU A 185 -10.25 -7.16 -0.68
N ASP A 186 -8.95 -7.36 -0.98
CA ASP A 186 -8.47 -7.65 -2.32
C ASP A 186 -8.44 -9.14 -2.69
N VAL A 187 -8.85 -10.04 -1.79
CA VAL A 187 -8.83 -11.47 -2.12
C VAL A 187 -10.04 -11.83 -3.00
N PRO A 188 -9.93 -12.87 -3.85
CA PRO A 188 -11.04 -13.24 -4.72
C PRO A 188 -12.30 -13.52 -3.90
N SER A 189 -13.38 -12.83 -4.25
CA SER A 189 -14.66 -12.92 -3.56
C SER A 189 -15.75 -13.53 -4.45
N TYR A 190 -16.75 -14.13 -3.80
CA TYR A 190 -17.93 -14.68 -4.44
C TYR A 190 -19.17 -14.30 -3.62
N GLU A 191 -20.25 -13.91 -4.32
CA GLU A 191 -21.51 -13.54 -3.69
C GLU A 191 -22.53 -14.66 -3.86
N THR A 192 -23.25 -14.98 -2.79
CA THR A 192 -24.30 -16.00 -2.77
C THR A 192 -25.48 -15.57 -1.89
N GLU A 193 -26.63 -16.20 -2.05
CA GLU A 193 -27.81 -15.96 -1.21
C GLU A 193 -27.60 -16.54 0.19
N LYS A 194 -28.33 -16.02 1.19
CA LYS A 194 -28.39 -16.59 2.56
C LYS A 194 -29.12 -17.95 2.62
N ALA A 195 -28.63 -18.95 1.90
CA ALA A 195 -29.13 -20.32 1.92
C ALA A 195 -28.06 -21.30 2.42
N ASP A 196 -28.52 -22.45 2.89
CA ASP A 196 -27.65 -23.59 3.21
C ASP A 196 -27.13 -24.19 1.91
N ILE A 197 -25.81 -24.31 1.78
CA ILE A 197 -25.15 -24.80 0.57
C ILE A 197 -24.11 -25.86 0.91
N PRO A 198 -24.06 -27.01 0.20
CA PRO A 198 -22.98 -27.98 0.37
C PRO A 198 -21.62 -27.34 0.08
N LEU A 199 -20.64 -27.55 0.97
CA LEU A 199 -19.30 -26.96 0.84
C LEU A 199 -18.65 -27.26 -0.52
N VAL A 200 -18.83 -28.50 -1.01
CA VAL A 200 -18.32 -28.92 -2.32
C VAL A 200 -18.89 -28.09 -3.47
N ASP A 201 -20.15 -27.73 -3.40
CA ASP A 201 -20.83 -26.95 -4.44
C ASP A 201 -20.38 -25.50 -4.37
N LEU A 202 -20.36 -24.91 -3.16
CA LEU A 202 -19.84 -23.57 -2.93
C LEU A 202 -18.41 -23.39 -3.45
N LEU A 203 -17.51 -24.34 -3.18
CA LEU A 203 -16.11 -24.27 -3.64
C LEU A 203 -15.99 -24.24 -5.17
N VAL A 204 -16.92 -24.88 -5.90
CA VAL A 204 -16.91 -24.91 -7.36
C VAL A 204 -17.57 -23.66 -7.94
N GLU A 205 -18.70 -23.24 -7.37
CA GLU A 205 -19.44 -22.04 -7.78
C GLU A 205 -18.59 -20.78 -7.59
N ALA A 206 -17.90 -20.67 -6.45
CA ALA A 206 -16.95 -19.61 -6.15
C ALA A 206 -15.61 -19.75 -6.92
N LYS A 207 -15.47 -20.75 -7.80
CA LYS A 207 -14.25 -21.05 -8.57
C LYS A 207 -12.99 -21.26 -7.72
N ILE A 208 -13.16 -21.63 -6.45
CA ILE A 208 -12.06 -21.96 -5.52
C ILE A 208 -11.42 -23.30 -5.92
N SER A 209 -12.25 -24.24 -6.37
CA SER A 209 -11.85 -25.54 -6.93
C SER A 209 -12.38 -25.70 -8.35
N SER A 210 -11.60 -26.31 -9.24
CA SER A 210 -11.92 -26.42 -10.67
C SER A 210 -13.04 -27.42 -10.99
N SER A 211 -13.37 -28.33 -10.07
CA SER A 211 -14.43 -29.32 -10.23
C SER A 211 -14.86 -29.88 -8.88
N LYS A 212 -16.06 -30.50 -8.82
CA LYS A 212 -16.54 -31.19 -7.60
C LYS A 212 -15.58 -32.31 -7.18
N ARG A 213 -14.94 -33.00 -8.13
CA ARG A 213 -13.92 -34.03 -7.82
C ARG A 213 -12.74 -33.42 -7.07
N GLN A 214 -12.21 -32.31 -7.57
CA GLN A 214 -11.09 -31.60 -6.94
C GLN A 214 -11.47 -31.04 -5.57
N ALA A 215 -12.68 -30.46 -5.44
CA ALA A 215 -13.16 -29.94 -4.16
C ALA A 215 -13.20 -31.02 -3.08
N ARG A 216 -13.75 -32.21 -3.39
CA ARG A 216 -13.77 -33.35 -2.45
C ARG A 216 -12.37 -33.82 -2.08
N GLU A 217 -11.46 -33.87 -3.05
CA GLU A 217 -10.05 -34.24 -2.84
C GLU A 217 -9.35 -33.22 -1.91
N ASP A 218 -9.53 -31.93 -2.17
CA ASP A 218 -8.97 -30.84 -1.35
C ASP A 218 -9.50 -30.88 0.10
N ILE A 219 -10.82 -31.12 0.30
CA ILE A 219 -11.42 -31.27 1.63
C ILE A 219 -10.82 -32.49 2.34
N THR A 220 -10.82 -33.66 1.69
CA THR A 220 -10.34 -34.92 2.29
C THR A 220 -8.88 -34.81 2.72
N ASN A 221 -8.04 -34.20 1.88
CA ASN A 221 -6.63 -33.95 2.16
C ASN A 221 -6.39 -32.86 3.21
N GLY A 222 -7.46 -32.24 3.75
CA GLY A 222 -7.38 -31.19 4.76
C GLY A 222 -6.83 -29.88 4.22
N ALA A 223 -6.97 -29.61 2.92
CA ALA A 223 -6.52 -28.38 2.30
C ALA A 223 -7.52 -27.23 2.44
N ILE A 224 -8.76 -27.49 2.87
CA ILE A 224 -9.81 -26.48 3.05
C ILE A 224 -9.94 -26.07 4.51
N TYR A 225 -10.02 -24.77 4.74
CA TYR A 225 -10.33 -24.20 6.04
C TYR A 225 -11.51 -23.24 5.92
N ILE A 226 -12.40 -23.26 6.90
CA ILE A 226 -13.55 -22.36 7.06
C ILE A 226 -13.30 -21.54 8.32
N ASN A 227 -13.22 -20.21 8.19
CA ASN A 227 -12.96 -19.30 9.32
C ASN A 227 -11.74 -19.71 10.18
N GLY A 228 -10.70 -20.24 9.51
CA GLY A 228 -9.45 -20.67 10.14
C GLY A 228 -9.47 -22.11 10.66
N GLU A 229 -10.62 -22.78 10.70
CA GLU A 229 -10.74 -24.19 11.09
C GLU A 229 -10.57 -25.11 9.90
N ARG A 230 -9.71 -26.13 10.03
CA ARG A 230 -9.55 -27.14 9.00
C ARG A 230 -10.84 -27.96 8.89
N ASN A 231 -11.41 -28.05 7.70
CA ASN A 231 -12.57 -28.89 7.43
C ASN A 231 -12.16 -30.08 6.55
N GLN A 232 -12.46 -31.30 7.00
CA GLN A 232 -12.27 -32.55 6.27
C GLN A 232 -13.58 -33.31 6.02
N GLN A 233 -14.72 -32.69 6.33
CA GLN A 233 -16.05 -33.27 6.16
C GLN A 233 -16.58 -32.92 4.76
N VAL A 234 -16.55 -33.90 3.87
CA VAL A 234 -16.97 -33.73 2.47
C VAL A 234 -18.47 -33.41 2.35
N ASP A 235 -19.25 -33.83 3.33
CA ASP A 235 -20.68 -33.60 3.50
C ASP A 235 -21.02 -32.34 4.30
N HIS A 236 -20.03 -31.51 4.66
CA HIS A 236 -20.26 -30.24 5.35
C HIS A 236 -21.22 -29.35 4.55
N ILE A 237 -22.21 -28.80 5.25
CA ILE A 237 -23.14 -27.80 4.73
C ILE A 237 -22.76 -26.47 5.36
N VAL A 238 -22.52 -25.47 4.52
CA VAL A 238 -22.26 -24.11 4.98
C VAL A 238 -23.60 -23.50 5.37
N THR A 239 -23.71 -23.11 6.64
CA THR A 239 -24.97 -22.61 7.24
C THR A 239 -24.77 -21.21 7.84
N GLU A 240 -25.80 -20.66 8.49
CA GLU A 240 -25.70 -19.41 9.24
C GLU A 240 -24.58 -19.43 10.29
N ALA A 241 -24.30 -20.59 10.91
CA ALA A 241 -23.26 -20.71 11.93
C ALA A 241 -21.83 -20.48 11.39
N ASP A 242 -21.63 -20.64 10.08
CA ASP A 242 -20.35 -20.38 9.43
C ASP A 242 -20.18 -18.91 9.01
N ARG A 243 -21.22 -18.08 9.14
CA ARG A 243 -21.19 -16.69 8.68
C ARG A 243 -20.70 -15.76 9.80
N LEU A 244 -19.60 -15.06 9.54
CA LEU A 244 -19.08 -14.04 10.44
C LEU A 244 -19.98 -12.80 10.40
N GLU A 245 -20.64 -12.50 11.52
CA GLU A 245 -21.66 -11.43 11.65
C GLU A 245 -22.76 -11.49 10.58
N ASP A 246 -23.10 -12.68 10.06
CA ASP A 246 -24.05 -12.88 8.96
C ASP A 246 -23.72 -12.05 7.68
N LYS A 247 -22.45 -11.67 7.51
CA LYS A 247 -21.94 -10.90 6.35
C LYS A 247 -21.17 -11.77 5.37
N PHE A 248 -20.19 -12.53 5.87
CA PHE A 248 -19.29 -13.31 5.00
C PHE A 248 -18.68 -14.54 5.71
N THR A 249 -18.14 -15.45 4.91
CA THR A 249 -17.36 -16.62 5.36
C THR A 249 -15.98 -16.57 4.72
N VAL A 250 -14.93 -16.85 5.50
CA VAL A 250 -13.56 -16.94 4.96
C VAL A 250 -13.24 -18.38 4.60
N ILE A 251 -12.93 -18.62 3.32
CA ILE A 251 -12.42 -19.90 2.85
C ILE A 251 -10.93 -19.78 2.58
N ARG A 252 -10.12 -20.67 3.16
CA ARG A 252 -8.69 -20.79 2.83
C ARG A 252 -8.41 -22.13 2.18
N ARG A 253 -7.75 -22.11 1.02
CA ARG A 253 -7.24 -23.28 0.30
C ARG A 253 -5.72 -23.36 0.42
N GLY A 254 -5.22 -24.45 0.99
CA GLY A 254 -3.79 -24.65 1.24
C GLY A 254 -3.25 -23.68 2.29
N ARG A 255 -2.04 -23.15 2.06
CA ARG A 255 -1.35 -22.30 3.06
C ARG A 255 -1.72 -20.82 3.00
N ARG A 256 -1.97 -20.25 1.81
CA ARG A 256 -2.03 -18.79 1.60
C ARG A 256 -3.16 -18.29 0.70
N ARG A 257 -3.97 -19.18 0.10
CA ARG A 257 -5.04 -18.74 -0.81
C ARG A 257 -6.32 -18.53 -0.02
N TYR A 258 -6.65 -17.28 0.26
CA TYR A 258 -7.88 -16.86 0.91
C TYR A 258 -8.93 -16.47 -0.13
N PHE A 259 -10.19 -16.64 0.23
CA PHE A 259 -11.37 -16.30 -0.54
C PHE A 259 -12.45 -15.81 0.42
N LEU A 260 -13.21 -14.80 0.01
CA LEU A 260 -14.35 -14.30 0.76
C LEU A 260 -15.66 -14.73 0.10
N ILE A 261 -16.56 -15.32 0.88
CA ILE A 261 -17.92 -15.63 0.44
C ILE A 261 -18.86 -14.62 1.09
N HIS A 262 -19.41 -13.69 0.32
CA HIS A 262 -20.37 -12.70 0.80
C HIS A 262 -21.80 -13.22 0.65
N TYR A 263 -22.65 -12.92 1.62
CA TYR A 263 -24.05 -13.32 1.61
C TYR A 263 -24.97 -12.13 1.37
N LYS A 264 -25.89 -12.28 0.42
CA LYS A 264 -26.97 -11.32 0.12
C LYS A 264 -28.28 -11.78 0.76
#